data_AF-A0A3R8ZQI1-F1
#
_entry.id   AF-A0A3R8ZQI1-F1
#
_cell.length_a   1.000
_cell.length_b   1.000
_cell.length_c   1.000
_cell.angle_alpha   90.00
_cell.angle_beta   90.00
_cell.angle_gamma   90.00
#
_symmetry.space_group_name_H-M   'P 1'
#
loop_
_entity.id
_entity.type
_entity.pdbx_description
1 polymer ?
#
loop_
_entity_poly.entity_id
_entity_poly.type
_entity_poly.pdbx_seq_one_letter_code
_entity_poly.pdbx_strand_id
1 'polypeptide(L)'
;MPGFSVSAMPLDVDALRSAVAHPGHGGFCAFEGWVRDRNDGREVEGLEYEVYAELALAEGEAILAEARARFGDIEAVGVHRSGRLRVGDLAVWVGVSSPHRDAAFRACRYIIDAFKHRLPVWKKELYLQGDTQWVVCSHGSADTSTDAHFVPDYSRQSRLREVGEQGQARLAAARVLVIGAGGLGSPALTYLAATGIGTLGIVDGDRVEASNLHRQTLYTAADIGQPKAVVAAQRVRAQNPALSVKVFTQPLQAGDVVDTFRQFDLVLECTDDMGSRYLSSDAAQVAGIPLILASVHQYEGQMQVSAPGGPCLRCLWPEPPDAGLLGSCAQSGVLGTVPGVLGTLQANEALKLLLDLPRRPPGELLLVDLLDTMTQRLPIDPTTGCASAGGCAQVASRALVARAADADLERTAESLVAAASAGFQLVDLREADEREAMPCDVDTQWMPYSRWRADRFTASAGGPILLFCASGKRSLAAARSLRALGHPEAFSLQGGLRRLQQMHAAREEALHHPPTACSASSSCRHA
;
A
#
# COMPACT_ATOMS: atom_id res chain seq x y z
N MET A 1 36.22 36.80 1.69
CA MET A 1 34.84 37.26 1.99
C MET A 1 33.96 36.03 2.12
N PRO A 2 32.86 36.07 2.89
CA PRO A 2 31.87 34.99 2.82
C PRO A 2 31.41 34.83 1.37
N GLY A 3 31.27 33.59 0.92
CA GLY A 3 30.74 33.25 -0.40
C GLY A 3 29.24 33.52 -0.50
N PHE A 4 28.49 33.45 0.61
CA PHE A 4 27.07 33.77 0.63
C PHE A 4 26.78 35.00 1.50
N SER A 5 25.85 35.85 1.05
CA SER A 5 25.39 37.00 1.83
C SER A 5 23.92 37.36 1.59
N VAL A 6 23.37 38.16 2.50
CA VAL A 6 22.01 38.69 2.41
C VAL A 6 22.09 40.22 2.39
N SER A 7 21.40 40.87 1.45
CA SER A 7 21.45 42.33 1.28
C SER A 7 20.07 42.98 1.33
N ALA A 8 19.90 43.99 2.17
CA ALA A 8 18.73 44.87 2.16
C ALA A 8 18.82 45.99 1.10
N MET A 9 19.97 46.12 0.41
CA MET A 9 20.23 47.11 -0.65
C MET A 9 20.29 46.45 -2.04
N PRO A 10 20.01 47.18 -3.15
CA PRO A 10 20.13 46.65 -4.50
C PRO A 10 21.51 46.02 -4.75
N LEU A 11 21.53 44.94 -5.53
CA LEU A 11 22.76 44.17 -5.76
C LEU A 11 23.60 44.84 -6.85
N ASP A 12 24.90 45.05 -6.56
CA ASP A 12 25.88 45.48 -7.55
C ASP A 12 26.44 44.26 -8.28
N VAL A 13 25.88 43.98 -9.45
CA VAL A 13 26.22 42.79 -10.26
C VAL A 13 27.67 42.83 -10.75
N ASP A 14 28.22 44.02 -11.03
CA ASP A 14 29.60 44.14 -11.53
C ASP A 14 30.62 43.87 -10.42
N ALA A 15 30.34 44.34 -9.19
CA ALA A 15 31.12 43.99 -8.02
C ALA A 15 31.05 42.48 -7.72
N LEU A 16 29.86 41.88 -7.79
CA LEU A 16 29.66 40.44 -7.56
C LEU A 16 30.34 39.58 -8.63
N ARG A 17 30.28 39.98 -9.90
CA ARG A 17 31.01 39.34 -11.00
C ARG A 17 32.52 39.40 -10.78
N SER A 18 33.02 40.56 -10.36
CA SER A 18 34.45 40.74 -10.07
C SER A 18 34.92 39.86 -8.91
N ALA A 19 34.06 39.61 -7.92
CA ALA A 19 34.38 38.77 -6.76
C ALA A 19 34.59 37.28 -7.09
N VAL A 20 34.02 36.79 -8.19
CA VAL A 20 34.20 35.41 -8.67
C VAL A 20 35.17 35.30 -9.84
N ALA A 21 35.81 36.40 -10.25
CA ALA A 21 36.79 36.37 -11.32
C ALA A 21 38.08 35.68 -10.85
N HIS A 22 38.56 34.70 -11.61
CA HIS A 22 39.79 33.97 -11.29
C HIS A 22 40.66 33.80 -12.56
N PRO A 23 41.98 34.11 -12.53
CA PRO A 23 42.85 34.05 -13.71
C PRO A 23 42.94 32.68 -14.39
N GLY A 24 42.70 31.60 -13.63
CA GLY A 24 42.71 30.23 -14.15
C GLY A 24 41.37 29.76 -14.73
N HIS A 25 40.31 30.56 -14.64
CA HIS A 25 38.96 30.16 -15.01
C HIS A 25 38.55 30.73 -16.37
N GLY A 26 38.32 29.83 -17.34
CA GLY A 26 37.85 30.19 -18.69
C GLY A 26 36.32 30.20 -18.85
N GLY A 27 35.57 29.68 -17.88
CA GLY A 27 34.11 29.62 -17.88
C GLY A 27 33.52 30.45 -16.75
N PHE A 28 32.49 31.24 -17.06
CA PHE A 28 31.70 31.99 -16.08
C PHE A 28 30.22 31.82 -16.39
N CYS A 29 29.41 31.59 -15.36
CA CYS A 29 27.95 31.50 -15.45
C CYS A 29 27.34 32.26 -14.27
N ALA A 30 26.29 33.03 -14.53
CA ALA A 30 25.50 33.66 -13.49
C ALA A 30 24.01 33.42 -13.70
N PHE A 31 23.30 33.30 -12.59
CA PHE A 31 21.85 33.29 -12.53
C PHE A 31 21.35 34.54 -11.82
N GLU A 32 20.30 35.12 -12.40
CA GLU A 32 19.63 36.32 -11.90
C GLU A 32 18.13 36.06 -11.73
N GLY A 33 17.65 36.12 -10.48
CA GLY A 33 16.23 35.99 -10.17
C GLY A 33 15.59 37.37 -10.03
N TRP A 34 14.75 37.76 -11.00
CA TRP A 34 14.08 39.05 -11.04
C TRP A 34 12.64 38.97 -10.52
N VAL A 35 12.17 40.05 -9.88
CA VAL A 35 10.75 40.19 -9.50
C VAL A 35 9.92 40.46 -10.75
N ARG A 36 8.89 39.65 -10.99
CA ARG A 36 7.98 39.75 -12.15
C ARG A 36 6.65 40.40 -11.75
N ASP A 37 5.95 40.96 -12.73
CA ASP A 37 4.65 41.65 -12.59
C ASP A 37 3.45 40.69 -12.44
N ARG A 38 3.62 39.40 -12.78
CA ARG A 38 2.59 38.36 -12.66
C ARG A 38 3.11 37.10 -11.97
N ASN A 39 2.29 36.54 -11.07
CA ASN A 39 2.48 35.21 -10.50
C ASN A 39 1.12 34.47 -10.46
N ASP A 40 1.07 33.24 -10.98
CA ASP A 40 -0.15 32.41 -11.09
C ASP A 40 -1.42 33.14 -11.58
N GLY A 41 -1.24 34.03 -12.58
CA GLY A 41 -2.33 34.77 -13.21
C GLY A 41 -2.83 36.01 -12.44
N ARG A 42 -2.19 36.39 -11.32
CA ARG A 42 -2.51 37.60 -10.54
C ARG A 42 -1.42 38.65 -10.68
N GLU A 43 -1.82 39.92 -10.71
CA GLU A 43 -0.90 41.07 -10.76
C GLU A 43 -0.35 41.39 -9.37
N VAL A 44 0.97 41.56 -9.27
CA VAL A 44 1.71 41.75 -8.01
C VAL A 44 2.41 43.11 -8.04
N GLU A 45 2.28 43.90 -6.98
CA GLU A 45 2.91 45.23 -6.86
C GLU A 45 4.40 45.13 -6.45
N GLY A 46 4.74 44.06 -5.74
CA GLY A 46 6.10 43.76 -5.29
C GLY A 46 6.16 42.56 -4.36
N LEU A 47 7.37 42.23 -3.91
CA LEU A 47 7.64 41.14 -2.97
C LEU A 47 8.27 41.70 -1.70
N GLU A 48 7.98 41.08 -0.56
CA GLU A 48 8.70 41.32 0.69
C GLU A 48 9.38 40.03 1.12
N TYR A 49 10.71 40.06 1.26
CA TYR A 49 11.51 38.91 1.66
C TYR A 49 11.92 39.03 3.13
N GLU A 50 11.47 38.08 3.95
CA GLU A 50 11.97 37.92 5.31
C GLU A 50 13.02 36.82 5.35
N VAL A 51 14.14 37.12 6.00
CA VAL A 51 15.30 36.22 6.07
C VAL A 51 15.76 36.12 7.51
N TYR A 52 15.87 34.89 8.01
CA TYR A 52 16.57 34.65 9.27
C TYR A 52 18.07 34.64 9.00
N ALA A 53 18.69 35.82 9.12
CA ALA A 53 20.03 36.08 8.59
C ALA A 53 21.09 35.05 9.03
N GLU A 54 21.13 34.67 10.31
CA GLU A 54 22.15 33.75 10.82
C GLU A 54 22.06 32.35 10.22
N LEU A 55 20.84 31.76 10.16
CA LEU A 55 20.64 30.45 9.53
C LEU A 55 20.83 30.52 8.00
N ALA A 56 20.37 31.60 7.35
CA ALA A 56 20.51 31.76 5.91
C ALA A 56 21.99 31.87 5.51
N LEU A 57 22.80 32.59 6.29
CA LEU A 57 24.24 32.70 6.08
C LEU A 57 24.93 31.32 6.23
N ALA A 58 24.64 30.59 7.31
CA ALA A 58 25.21 29.27 7.54
C ALA A 58 24.84 28.27 6.45
N GLU A 59 23.55 28.20 6.06
CA GLU A 59 23.07 27.27 5.05
C GLU A 59 23.55 27.64 3.64
N GLY A 60 23.58 28.93 3.31
CA GLY A 60 24.13 29.39 2.03
C GLY A 60 25.60 29.05 1.85
N GLU A 61 26.41 29.21 2.91
CA GLU A 61 27.82 28.78 2.88
C GLU A 61 27.96 27.26 2.75
N ALA A 62 27.11 26.48 3.43
CA ALA A 62 27.10 25.03 3.29
C ALA A 62 26.84 24.59 1.84
N ILE A 63 25.84 25.19 1.18
CA ILE A 63 25.51 24.92 -0.22
C ILE A 63 26.67 25.27 -1.16
N LEU A 64 27.34 26.39 -0.94
CA LEU A 64 28.51 26.78 -1.75
C LEU A 64 29.71 25.84 -1.50
N ALA A 65 29.92 25.40 -0.27
CA ALA A 65 30.95 24.42 0.06
C ALA A 65 30.68 23.06 -0.61
N GLU A 66 29.43 22.60 -0.60
CA GLU A 66 29.02 21.39 -1.33
C GLU A 66 29.22 21.53 -2.84
N ALA A 67 28.89 22.68 -3.41
CA ALA A 67 29.11 22.95 -4.84
C ALA A 67 30.61 22.86 -5.19
N ARG A 68 31.48 23.46 -4.37
CA ARG A 68 32.94 23.36 -4.52
C ARG A 68 33.43 21.91 -4.42
N ALA A 69 32.93 21.16 -3.44
CA ALA A 69 33.28 19.75 -3.29
C ALA A 69 32.82 18.88 -4.47
N ARG A 70 31.65 19.20 -5.05
CA ARG A 70 31.02 18.40 -6.10
C ARG A 70 31.57 18.70 -7.50
N PHE A 71 31.84 19.96 -7.81
CA PHE A 71 32.18 20.40 -9.15
C PHE A 71 33.66 20.77 -9.32
N GLY A 72 34.47 20.63 -8.26
CA GLY A 72 35.92 20.78 -8.29
C GLY A 72 36.36 22.23 -8.22
N ASP A 73 37.34 22.60 -9.05
CA ASP A 73 37.94 23.93 -9.10
C ASP A 73 36.94 24.98 -9.61
N ILE A 74 36.20 25.59 -8.68
CA ILE A 74 35.21 26.64 -8.94
C ILE A 74 35.33 27.76 -7.91
N GLU A 75 35.09 28.99 -8.35
CA GLU A 75 34.76 30.11 -7.45
C GLU A 75 33.25 30.36 -7.53
N ALA A 76 32.60 30.54 -6.38
CA ALA A 76 31.15 30.70 -6.32
C ALA A 76 30.73 31.72 -5.26
N VAL A 77 29.85 32.63 -5.65
CA VAL A 77 29.23 33.64 -4.78
C VAL A 77 27.73 33.64 -4.97
N GLY A 78 26.99 33.75 -3.87
CA GLY A 78 25.54 33.86 -3.87
C GLY A 78 25.07 35.01 -3.00
N VAL A 79 24.11 35.80 -3.47
CA VAL A 79 23.50 36.86 -2.68
C VAL A 79 21.99 36.84 -2.82
N HIS A 80 21.28 36.87 -1.70
CA HIS A 80 19.82 37.02 -1.67
C HIS A 80 19.42 38.38 -1.10
N ARG A 81 18.38 39.00 -1.66
CA ARG A 81 17.82 40.24 -1.12
C ARG A 81 16.87 39.98 0.03
N SER A 82 16.83 40.91 0.98
CA SER A 82 15.82 40.94 2.04
C SER A 82 15.07 42.29 2.03
N GLY A 83 13.91 42.32 2.68
CA GLY A 83 13.03 43.48 2.71
C GLY A 83 12.15 43.58 1.46
N ARG A 84 11.62 44.79 1.21
CA ARG A 84 10.67 45.05 0.13
C ARG A 84 11.38 45.28 -1.21
N LEU A 85 10.95 44.56 -2.24
CA LEU A 85 11.40 44.64 -3.63
C LEU A 85 10.23 44.97 -4.54
N ARG A 86 10.51 45.76 -5.58
CA ARG A 86 9.55 46.14 -6.62
C ARG A 86 9.67 45.22 -7.82
N VAL A 87 8.65 45.18 -8.65
CA VAL A 87 8.73 44.56 -9.98
C VAL A 87 9.94 45.11 -10.74
N GLY A 88 10.74 44.22 -11.32
CA GLY A 88 11.99 44.56 -11.99
C GLY A 88 13.21 44.67 -11.06
N ASP A 89 13.08 44.49 -9.75
CA ASP A 89 14.25 44.39 -8.87
C ASP A 89 14.88 42.99 -8.98
N LEU A 90 16.20 42.93 -8.88
CA LEU A 90 16.93 41.67 -8.75
C LEU A 90 16.82 41.17 -7.30
N ALA A 91 16.27 39.97 -7.12
CA ALA A 91 16.00 39.36 -5.81
C ALA A 91 17.10 38.39 -5.36
N VAL A 92 17.70 37.65 -6.29
CA VAL A 92 18.78 36.71 -5.98
C VAL A 92 19.77 36.68 -7.13
N TRP A 93 21.05 36.60 -6.79
CA TRP A 93 22.15 36.48 -7.72
C TRP A 93 23.06 35.33 -7.31
N VAL A 94 23.44 34.50 -8.28
CA VAL A 94 24.43 33.42 -8.08
C VAL A 94 25.43 33.50 -9.22
N GLY A 95 26.72 33.62 -8.91
CA GLY A 95 27.80 33.62 -9.90
C GLY A 95 28.77 32.49 -9.62
N VAL A 96 29.20 31.81 -10.69
CA VAL A 96 30.21 30.76 -10.63
C VAL A 96 31.22 30.95 -11.75
N SER A 97 32.52 30.83 -11.44
CA SER A 97 33.57 30.68 -12.43
C SER A 97 34.30 29.35 -12.25
N SER A 98 34.84 28.80 -13.34
CA SER A 98 35.56 27.53 -13.36
C SER A 98 36.49 27.43 -14.58
N PRO A 99 37.47 26.50 -14.61
CA PRO A 99 38.30 26.25 -15.79
C PRO A 99 37.50 25.84 -17.03
N HIS A 100 36.40 25.10 -16.85
CA HIS A 100 35.58 24.54 -17.93
C HIS A 100 34.12 24.99 -17.86
N ARG A 101 33.59 25.51 -18.97
CA ARG A 101 32.20 26.04 -19.06
C ARG A 101 31.11 25.11 -18.53
N ASP A 102 31.24 23.79 -18.70
CA ASP A 102 30.23 22.82 -18.23
C ASP A 102 30.10 22.81 -16.70
N ALA A 103 31.23 22.89 -15.99
CA ALA A 103 31.27 22.96 -14.54
C ALA A 103 30.60 24.25 -14.04
N ALA A 104 30.85 25.40 -14.69
CA ALA A 104 30.20 26.66 -14.35
C ALA A 104 28.67 26.57 -14.47
N PHE A 105 28.13 26.02 -15.55
CA PHE A 105 26.67 25.86 -15.73
C PHE A 105 26.06 24.93 -14.68
N ARG A 106 26.66 23.75 -14.47
CA ARG A 106 26.13 22.74 -13.55
C ARG A 106 26.19 23.19 -12.11
N ALA A 107 27.28 23.84 -11.70
CA ALA A 107 27.43 24.40 -10.37
C ALA A 107 26.46 25.57 -10.14
N CYS A 108 26.35 26.51 -11.09
CA CYS A 108 25.41 27.63 -10.98
C CYS A 108 23.96 27.14 -10.84
N ARG A 109 23.56 26.16 -11.67
CA ARG A 109 22.24 25.53 -11.59
C ARG A 109 22.00 24.83 -10.25
N TYR A 110 22.98 24.04 -9.79
CA TYR A 110 22.89 23.36 -8.49
C TYR A 110 22.67 24.34 -7.34
N ILE A 111 23.47 25.41 -7.29
CA ILE A 111 23.41 26.39 -6.21
C ILE A 111 22.06 27.09 -6.17
N ILE A 112 21.52 27.55 -7.31
CA ILE A 112 20.22 28.23 -7.30
C ILE A 112 19.07 27.30 -6.93
N ASP A 113 19.10 26.05 -7.40
CA ASP A 113 18.07 25.06 -7.04
C ASP A 113 18.13 24.73 -5.55
N ALA A 114 19.35 24.57 -5.01
CA ALA A 114 19.57 24.37 -3.57
C ALA A 114 19.13 25.58 -2.75
N PHE A 115 19.41 26.81 -3.20
CA PHE A 115 18.95 28.04 -2.54
C PHE A 115 17.43 28.09 -2.46
N LYS A 116 16.73 27.79 -3.56
CA LYS A 116 15.26 27.76 -3.57
C LYS A 116 14.68 26.71 -2.63
N HIS A 117 15.38 25.60 -2.41
CA HIS A 117 14.88 24.48 -1.60
C HIS A 117 15.25 24.59 -0.12
N ARG A 118 16.46 25.08 0.20
CA ARG A 118 17.08 24.95 1.53
C ARG A 118 17.25 26.28 2.25
N LEU A 119 17.38 27.42 1.55
CA LEU A 119 17.57 28.69 2.24
C LEU A 119 16.29 29.08 3.01
N PRO A 120 16.41 29.45 4.30
CA PRO A 120 15.30 29.94 5.11
C PRO A 120 14.97 31.39 4.74
N VAL A 121 14.39 31.56 3.55
CA VAL A 121 13.93 32.82 2.98
C VAL A 121 12.45 32.70 2.66
N TRP A 122 11.64 33.57 3.26
CA TRP A 122 10.19 33.59 3.06
C TRP A 122 9.82 34.77 2.18
N LYS A 123 8.94 34.54 1.19
CA LYS A 123 8.38 35.61 0.36
C LYS A 123 6.94 35.91 0.79
N LYS A 124 6.63 37.19 0.92
CA LYS A 124 5.28 37.69 1.08
C LYS A 124 4.92 38.48 -0.17
N GLU A 125 3.83 38.12 -0.81
CA GLU A 125 3.37 38.76 -2.05
C GLU A 125 2.41 39.89 -1.70
N LEU A 126 2.62 41.08 -2.30
CA LEU A 126 1.78 42.27 -2.13
C LEU A 126 0.91 42.45 -3.38
N TYR A 127 -0.39 42.13 -3.29
CA TYR A 127 -1.32 42.25 -4.41
C TYR A 127 -1.99 43.64 -4.47
N LEU A 128 -2.36 44.08 -5.67
CA LEU A 128 -2.97 45.40 -5.93
C LEU A 128 -4.29 45.67 -5.20
N GLN A 129 -4.96 44.63 -4.68
CA GLN A 129 -6.22 44.76 -3.93
C GLN A 129 -6.04 44.85 -2.41
N GLY A 130 -4.80 44.93 -1.90
CA GLY A 130 -4.50 45.11 -0.46
C GLY A 130 -4.43 43.81 0.36
N ASP A 131 -4.74 42.66 -0.26
CA ASP A 131 -4.53 41.35 0.36
C ASP A 131 -3.04 40.97 0.36
N THR A 132 -2.57 40.37 1.45
CA THR A 132 -1.20 39.84 1.56
C THR A 132 -1.24 38.34 1.80
N GLN A 133 -0.44 37.59 1.04
CA GLN A 133 -0.31 36.14 1.21
C GLN A 133 1.14 35.78 1.51
N TRP A 134 1.33 35.00 2.58
CA TRP A 134 2.60 34.33 2.85
C TRP A 134 2.74 33.15 1.91
N VAL A 135 3.78 33.19 1.08
CA VAL A 135 4.04 32.15 0.10
C VAL A 135 5.42 31.56 0.42
N VAL A 136 5.49 30.26 0.73
CA VAL A 136 6.78 29.59 0.82
C VAL A 136 7.45 29.68 -0.56
N CYS A 137 8.77 29.87 -0.62
CA CYS A 137 9.57 29.84 -1.86
C CYS A 137 9.58 28.44 -2.53
N SER A 138 8.43 27.80 -2.67
CA SER A 138 8.22 26.56 -3.39
C SER A 138 7.22 26.81 -4.52
N HIS A 139 7.67 27.48 -5.60
CA HIS A 139 6.89 27.57 -6.84
C HIS A 139 7.82 27.20 -7.98
N GLY A 140 7.85 25.90 -8.30
CA GLY A 140 8.24 25.46 -9.63
C GLY A 140 7.15 25.89 -10.59
N SER A 141 7.40 26.95 -11.37
CA SER A 141 6.57 27.25 -12.53
C SER A 141 6.71 26.09 -13.52
N ALA A 142 5.58 25.56 -13.95
CA ALA A 142 5.47 24.50 -14.95
C ALA A 142 6.28 24.88 -16.21
N ASP A 143 7.39 24.18 -16.42
CA ASP A 143 8.08 24.16 -17.71
C ASP A 143 7.81 22.78 -18.32
N THR A 144 7.06 22.79 -19.42
CA THR A 144 6.53 21.61 -20.10
C THR A 144 7.50 21.16 -21.18
N SER A 145 8.73 20.80 -20.80
CA SER A 145 9.56 19.85 -21.58
C SER A 145 10.86 19.51 -20.85
N THR A 146 10.85 18.36 -20.17
CA THR A 146 11.92 17.35 -19.93
C THR A 146 11.68 16.70 -18.56
N ASP A 147 11.23 15.43 -18.57
CA ASP A 147 11.20 14.47 -17.45
C ASP A 147 11.25 15.03 -16.02
N ALA A 148 10.16 15.69 -15.60
CA ALA A 148 9.96 16.06 -14.20
C ALA A 148 9.69 14.79 -13.39
N HIS A 149 10.74 14.20 -12.82
CA HIS A 149 10.59 13.14 -11.83
C HIS A 149 9.81 13.67 -10.62
N PHE A 150 8.61 13.12 -10.38
CA PHE A 150 7.85 13.38 -9.16
C PHE A 150 8.73 13.05 -7.93
N VAL A 151 8.91 14.02 -7.04
CA VAL A 151 9.59 13.84 -5.76
C VAL A 151 8.54 13.98 -4.65
N PRO A 152 8.29 12.92 -3.85
CA PRO A 152 7.36 13.00 -2.72
C PRO A 152 7.84 13.99 -1.65
N ASP A 153 6.91 14.76 -1.07
CA ASP A 153 7.19 15.65 0.08
C ASP A 153 6.74 15.00 1.39
N TYR A 154 7.71 14.50 2.17
CA TYR A 154 7.48 13.95 3.51
C TYR A 154 7.82 14.92 4.64
N SER A 155 8.06 16.21 4.35
CA SER A 155 8.57 17.19 5.31
C SER A 155 7.71 17.30 6.58
N ARG A 156 6.39 17.12 6.47
CA ARG A 156 5.47 17.17 7.63
C ARG A 156 5.71 16.03 8.62
N GLN A 157 5.91 14.81 8.13
CA GLN A 157 6.17 13.66 9.00
C GLN A 157 7.63 13.62 9.45
N SER A 158 8.58 14.01 8.60
CA SER A 158 10.01 14.09 8.96
C SER A 158 10.32 15.16 10.02
N ARG A 159 9.43 16.14 10.25
CA ARG A 159 9.55 17.08 11.37
C ARG A 159 9.33 16.45 12.74
N LEU A 160 8.65 15.30 12.81
CA LEU A 160 8.51 14.55 14.06
C LEU A 160 9.89 14.02 14.46
N ARG A 161 10.30 14.27 15.70
CA ARG A 161 11.64 13.94 16.20
C ARG A 161 11.96 12.45 16.03
N GLU A 162 10.97 11.61 16.28
CA GLU A 162 11.07 10.15 16.20
C GLU A 162 11.09 9.63 14.76
N VAL A 163 10.65 10.44 13.79
CA VAL A 163 10.73 10.13 12.36
C VAL A 163 12.03 10.70 11.79
N GLY A 164 12.18 12.03 11.73
CA GLY A 164 13.37 12.65 11.14
C GLY A 164 13.65 12.18 9.70
N GLU A 165 14.85 12.46 9.23
CA GLU A 165 15.34 11.94 7.94
C GLU A 165 15.64 10.44 8.03
N GLN A 166 16.16 9.97 9.16
CA GLN A 166 16.53 8.57 9.37
C GLN A 166 15.30 7.65 9.36
N GLY A 167 14.23 8.02 10.04
CA GLY A 167 12.96 7.29 10.01
C GLY A 167 12.33 7.32 8.62
N GLN A 168 12.43 8.43 7.88
CA GLN A 168 11.98 8.45 6.50
C GLN A 168 12.78 7.49 5.61
N ALA A 169 14.11 7.44 5.78
CA ALA A 169 14.96 6.49 5.08
C ALA A 169 14.62 5.03 5.44
N ARG A 170 14.27 4.76 6.71
CA ARG A 170 13.77 3.45 7.16
C ARG A 170 12.47 3.07 6.48
N LEU A 171 11.50 3.99 6.37
CA LEU A 171 10.25 3.76 5.64
C LEU A 171 10.53 3.49 4.15
N ALA A 172 11.42 4.27 3.52
CA ALA A 172 11.81 4.09 2.13
C ALA A 172 12.54 2.77 1.87
N ALA A 173 13.19 2.17 2.87
CA ALA A 173 13.81 0.84 2.77
C ALA A 173 12.84 -0.30 3.11
N ALA A 174 11.73 -0.02 3.78
CA ALA A 174 10.80 -1.01 4.27
C ALA A 174 9.96 -1.66 3.16
N ARG A 175 9.66 -2.95 3.36
CA ARG A 175 8.83 -3.77 2.48
C ARG A 175 7.65 -4.30 3.27
N VAL A 176 6.43 -3.89 2.92
CA VAL A 176 5.20 -4.29 3.63
C VAL A 176 4.29 -5.08 2.70
N LEU A 177 3.82 -6.24 3.16
CA LEU A 177 2.81 -7.03 2.47
C LEU A 177 1.43 -6.75 3.06
N VAL A 178 0.44 -6.44 2.23
CA VAL A 178 -0.97 -6.29 2.63
C VAL A 178 -1.78 -7.39 1.96
N ILE A 179 -2.41 -8.24 2.79
CA ILE A 179 -3.24 -9.37 2.34
C ILE A 179 -4.70 -8.98 2.45
N GLY A 180 -5.36 -8.83 1.31
CA GLY A 180 -6.70 -8.27 1.18
C GLY A 180 -6.63 -6.77 0.90
N ALA A 181 -7.11 -6.36 -0.27
CA ALA A 181 -7.29 -4.98 -0.70
C ALA A 181 -8.76 -4.53 -0.56
N GLY A 182 -9.47 -5.10 0.43
CA GLY A 182 -10.87 -4.80 0.73
C GLY A 182 -11.05 -3.57 1.61
N GLY A 183 -12.03 -3.60 2.52
CA GLY A 183 -12.38 -2.45 3.36
C GLY A 183 -11.28 -2.04 4.35
N LEU A 184 -10.58 -3.04 4.93
CA LEU A 184 -9.42 -2.81 5.81
C LEU A 184 -8.17 -2.42 4.99
N GLY A 185 -7.93 -3.14 3.88
CA GLY A 185 -6.75 -2.94 3.05
C GLY A 185 -6.74 -1.61 2.31
N SER A 186 -7.90 -1.10 1.87
CA SER A 186 -8.03 0.18 1.15
C SER A 186 -7.38 1.37 1.88
N PRO A 187 -7.79 1.71 3.13
CA PRO A 187 -7.14 2.77 3.88
C PRO A 187 -5.69 2.42 4.26
N ALA A 188 -5.40 1.16 4.59
CA ALA A 188 -4.06 0.75 4.97
C ALA A 188 -3.04 1.00 3.84
N LEU A 189 -3.36 0.56 2.63
CA LEU A 189 -2.55 0.78 1.43
C LEU A 189 -2.37 2.27 1.13
N THR A 190 -3.45 3.05 1.24
CA THR A 190 -3.44 4.50 0.98
C THR A 190 -2.48 5.23 1.92
N TYR A 191 -2.52 4.94 3.22
CA TYR A 191 -1.64 5.58 4.19
C TYR A 191 -0.20 5.07 4.15
N LEU A 192 0.01 3.76 3.92
CA LEU A 192 1.37 3.21 3.76
C LEU A 192 2.06 3.77 2.51
N ALA A 193 1.34 3.94 1.41
CA ALA A 193 1.86 4.60 0.21
C ALA A 193 2.16 6.08 0.46
N ALA A 194 1.25 6.81 1.10
CA ALA A 194 1.43 8.24 1.40
C ALA A 194 2.62 8.54 2.31
N THR A 195 2.96 7.62 3.22
CA THR A 195 4.03 7.79 4.21
C THR A 195 5.40 7.39 3.68
N GLY A 196 5.49 6.91 2.44
CA GLY A 196 6.75 6.64 1.77
C GLY A 196 7.37 5.28 2.07
N ILE A 197 6.53 4.25 2.28
CA ILE A 197 6.98 2.86 2.27
C ILE A 197 7.63 2.54 0.91
N GLY A 198 8.84 1.98 0.94
CA GLY A 198 9.61 1.70 -0.26
C GLY A 198 9.00 0.64 -1.17
N THR A 199 8.52 -0.47 -0.58
CA THR A 199 7.89 -1.55 -1.34
C THR A 199 6.57 -1.99 -0.70
N LEU A 200 5.51 -2.03 -1.50
CA LEU A 200 4.22 -2.60 -1.12
C LEU A 200 3.96 -3.90 -1.90
N GLY A 201 3.73 -4.99 -1.18
CA GLY A 201 3.12 -6.21 -1.72
C GLY A 201 1.61 -6.14 -1.52
N ILE A 202 0.83 -6.39 -2.57
CA ILE A 202 -0.64 -6.37 -2.51
C ILE A 202 -1.15 -7.73 -2.96
N VAL A 203 -1.86 -8.44 -2.07
CA VAL A 203 -2.48 -9.73 -2.37
C VAL A 203 -4.00 -9.55 -2.34
N ASP A 204 -4.68 -9.81 -3.44
CA ASP A 204 -6.14 -9.91 -3.47
C ASP A 204 -6.58 -10.74 -4.69
N GLY A 205 -7.42 -11.76 -4.44
CA GLY A 205 -7.93 -12.65 -5.49
C GLY A 205 -9.26 -12.22 -6.10
N ASP A 206 -9.91 -11.21 -5.52
CA ASP A 206 -11.24 -10.79 -5.91
C ASP A 206 -11.22 -9.70 -6.99
N ARG A 207 -12.39 -9.51 -7.60
CA ARG A 207 -12.70 -8.36 -8.46
C ARG A 207 -13.51 -7.32 -7.69
N VAL A 208 -13.46 -6.08 -8.14
CA VAL A 208 -14.27 -4.99 -7.59
C VAL A 208 -15.74 -5.23 -7.93
N GLU A 209 -16.62 -5.13 -6.94
CA GLU A 209 -18.08 -5.24 -7.12
C GLU A 209 -18.79 -3.95 -6.67
N ALA A 210 -19.97 -3.66 -7.22
CA ALA A 210 -20.76 -2.49 -6.80
C ALA A 210 -21.06 -2.49 -5.27
N SER A 211 -21.33 -3.68 -4.71
CA SER A 211 -21.57 -3.92 -3.28
C SER A 211 -20.37 -3.56 -2.38
N ASN A 212 -19.18 -3.35 -2.96
CA ASN A 212 -17.95 -3.09 -2.22
C ASN A 212 -17.73 -1.59 -1.99
N LEU A 213 -18.26 -0.72 -2.87
CA LEU A 213 -17.88 0.68 -2.96
C LEU A 213 -18.23 1.51 -1.71
N HIS A 214 -19.24 1.10 -0.94
CA HIS A 214 -19.64 1.82 0.28
C HIS A 214 -18.59 1.77 1.41
N ARG A 215 -17.60 0.85 1.32
CA ARG A 215 -16.57 0.64 2.36
C ARG A 215 -15.15 0.47 1.82
N GLN A 216 -14.98 0.32 0.50
CA GLN A 216 -13.67 0.13 -0.14
C GLN A 216 -13.31 1.38 -0.93
N THR A 217 -12.90 2.42 -0.20
CA THR A 217 -12.72 3.79 -0.71
C THR A 217 -11.59 3.97 -1.73
N LEU A 218 -10.77 2.93 -1.95
CA LEU A 218 -9.73 2.93 -2.97
C LEU A 218 -10.29 2.78 -4.39
N TYR A 219 -11.51 2.25 -4.53
CA TYR A 219 -12.13 1.92 -5.81
C TYR A 219 -13.27 2.89 -6.16
N THR A 220 -13.54 2.98 -7.45
CA THR A 220 -14.63 3.76 -8.03
C THR A 220 -15.60 2.87 -8.79
N ALA A 221 -16.76 3.41 -9.17
CA ALA A 221 -17.73 2.67 -10.00
C ALA A 221 -17.14 2.26 -11.36
N ALA A 222 -16.16 3.00 -11.90
CA ALA A 222 -15.48 2.66 -13.15
C ALA A 222 -14.56 1.43 -13.02
N ASP A 223 -14.23 1.02 -11.80
CA ASP A 223 -13.32 -0.08 -11.54
C ASP A 223 -14.05 -1.44 -11.40
N ILE A 224 -15.40 -1.46 -11.44
CA ILE A 224 -16.19 -2.69 -11.29
C ILE A 224 -15.77 -3.74 -12.31
N GLY A 225 -15.61 -4.98 -11.85
CA GLY A 225 -15.14 -6.12 -12.63
C GLY A 225 -13.61 -6.22 -12.73
N GLN A 226 -12.84 -5.18 -12.40
CA GLN A 226 -11.38 -5.24 -12.44
C GLN A 226 -10.80 -5.97 -11.21
N PRO A 227 -9.65 -6.66 -11.33
CA PRO A 227 -8.99 -7.29 -10.18
C PRO A 227 -8.58 -6.26 -9.12
N LYS A 228 -9.00 -6.47 -7.87
CA LYS A 228 -8.75 -5.53 -6.76
C LYS A 228 -7.28 -5.21 -6.56
N ALA A 229 -6.43 -6.24 -6.51
CA ALA A 229 -4.99 -6.07 -6.33
C ALA A 229 -4.34 -5.20 -7.42
N VAL A 230 -4.82 -5.30 -8.67
CA VAL A 230 -4.30 -4.53 -9.80
C VAL A 230 -4.72 -3.06 -9.70
N VAL A 231 -6.01 -2.80 -9.46
CA VAL A 231 -6.51 -1.42 -9.31
C VAL A 231 -5.88 -0.75 -8.09
N ALA A 232 -5.79 -1.47 -6.97
CA ALA A 232 -5.13 -0.96 -5.77
C ALA A 232 -3.67 -0.56 -6.06
N ALA A 233 -2.92 -1.41 -6.79
CA ALA A 233 -1.57 -1.11 -7.21
C ALA A 233 -1.47 0.13 -8.11
N GLN A 234 -2.42 0.33 -9.03
CA GLN A 234 -2.49 1.53 -9.86
C GLN A 234 -2.72 2.79 -9.00
N ARG A 235 -3.65 2.73 -8.04
CA ARG A 235 -3.98 3.86 -7.16
C ARG A 235 -2.81 4.26 -6.27
N VAL A 236 -2.12 3.31 -5.63
CA VAL A 236 -0.96 3.64 -4.78
C VAL A 236 0.22 4.16 -5.60
N ARG A 237 0.50 3.61 -6.80
CA ARG A 237 1.54 4.13 -7.70
C ARG A 237 1.21 5.55 -8.17
N ALA A 238 -0.06 5.84 -8.45
CA ALA A 238 -0.50 7.19 -8.83
C ALA A 238 -0.37 8.17 -7.65
N GLN A 239 -0.65 7.71 -6.43
CA GLN A 239 -0.50 8.52 -5.22
C GLN A 239 0.96 8.84 -4.91
N ASN A 240 1.86 7.88 -5.07
CA ASN A 240 3.28 8.06 -4.81
C ASN A 240 4.14 7.23 -5.79
N PRO A 241 4.55 7.83 -6.93
CA PRO A 241 5.40 7.18 -7.92
C PRO A 241 6.78 6.64 -7.45
N ALA A 242 7.25 7.01 -6.26
CA ALA A 242 8.56 6.55 -5.77
C ALA A 242 8.53 5.12 -5.21
N LEU A 243 7.36 4.55 -4.96
CA LEU A 243 7.22 3.21 -4.37
C LEU A 243 7.27 2.09 -5.42
N SER A 244 7.86 0.97 -5.02
CA SER A 244 7.79 -0.29 -5.75
C SER A 244 6.53 -1.06 -5.33
N VAL A 245 5.76 -1.61 -6.28
CA VAL A 245 4.60 -2.45 -5.97
C VAL A 245 4.74 -3.84 -6.57
N LYS A 246 4.59 -4.86 -5.74
CA LYS A 246 4.40 -6.26 -6.12
C LYS A 246 2.91 -6.62 -6.03
N VAL A 247 2.37 -7.23 -7.08
CA VAL A 247 0.93 -7.55 -7.17
C VAL A 247 0.75 -9.06 -7.24
N PHE A 248 -0.08 -9.61 -6.35
CA PHE A 248 -0.47 -11.01 -6.32
C PHE A 248 -1.98 -11.08 -6.50
N THR A 249 -2.42 -11.54 -7.67
CA THR A 249 -3.85 -11.66 -8.02
C THR A 249 -4.45 -13.01 -7.65
N GLN A 250 -3.68 -13.87 -6.99
CA GLN A 250 -4.12 -15.16 -6.48
C GLN A 250 -3.97 -15.18 -4.97
N PRO A 251 -4.89 -15.85 -4.24
CA PRO A 251 -4.74 -16.04 -2.80
C PRO A 251 -3.48 -16.86 -2.49
N LEU A 252 -2.73 -16.46 -1.46
CA LEU A 252 -1.59 -17.23 -0.97
C LEU A 252 -2.04 -18.60 -0.46
N GLN A 253 -1.19 -19.60 -0.63
CA GLN A 253 -1.43 -20.98 -0.27
C GLN A 253 -0.43 -21.46 0.77
N ALA A 254 -0.74 -22.55 1.47
CA ALA A 254 0.18 -23.11 2.46
C ALA A 254 1.56 -23.48 1.88
N GLY A 255 1.62 -23.79 0.59
CA GLY A 255 2.86 -24.14 -0.11
C GLY A 255 3.78 -22.96 -0.45
N ASP A 256 3.27 -21.72 -0.51
CA ASP A 256 4.07 -20.54 -0.96
C ASP A 256 4.05 -19.36 0.03
N VAL A 257 3.14 -19.37 1.01
CA VAL A 257 2.92 -18.23 1.91
C VAL A 257 4.17 -17.88 2.73
N VAL A 258 4.91 -18.87 3.22
CA VAL A 258 6.09 -18.64 4.08
C VAL A 258 7.21 -17.97 3.28
N ASP A 259 7.48 -18.45 2.07
CA ASP A 259 8.51 -17.88 1.20
C ASP A 259 8.11 -16.50 0.68
N THR A 260 6.81 -16.27 0.49
CA THR A 260 6.29 -14.93 0.21
C THR A 260 6.55 -13.98 1.37
N PHE A 261 6.21 -14.38 2.61
CA PHE A 261 6.38 -13.55 3.81
C PHE A 261 7.83 -13.15 4.04
N ARG A 262 8.80 -14.05 3.81
CA ARG A 262 10.24 -13.78 3.94
C ARG A 262 10.77 -12.67 3.01
N GLN A 263 10.01 -12.28 1.99
CA GLN A 263 10.37 -11.17 1.10
C GLN A 263 10.02 -9.79 1.67
N PHE A 264 9.33 -9.73 2.82
CA PHE A 264 8.81 -8.52 3.43
C PHE A 264 9.26 -8.43 4.89
N ASP A 265 9.24 -7.21 5.42
CA ASP A 265 9.66 -6.92 6.80
C ASP A 265 8.46 -6.93 7.77
N LEU A 266 7.25 -6.78 7.24
CA LEU A 266 5.98 -6.71 7.98
C LEU A 266 4.82 -7.15 7.09
N VAL A 267 3.82 -7.81 7.69
CA VAL A 267 2.59 -8.21 7.01
C VAL A 267 1.35 -7.64 7.72
N LEU A 268 0.39 -7.12 6.94
CA LEU A 268 -0.95 -6.76 7.38
C LEU A 268 -1.95 -7.78 6.84
N GLU A 269 -2.70 -8.39 7.75
CA GLU A 269 -3.82 -9.27 7.44
C GLU A 269 -5.09 -8.41 7.42
N CYS A 270 -5.66 -8.21 6.23
CA CYS A 270 -6.80 -7.34 5.97
C CYS A 270 -7.97 -8.08 5.30
N THR A 271 -7.99 -9.42 5.35
CA THR A 271 -9.08 -10.22 4.79
C THR A 271 -10.24 -10.36 5.79
N ASP A 272 -11.40 -10.73 5.28
CA ASP A 272 -12.60 -11.06 6.06
C ASP A 272 -12.81 -12.58 6.21
N ASP A 273 -11.85 -13.39 5.75
CA ASP A 273 -11.93 -14.85 5.79
C ASP A 273 -11.06 -15.44 6.92
N MET A 274 -11.69 -16.22 7.80
CA MET A 274 -10.97 -16.91 8.88
C MET A 274 -9.91 -17.87 8.34
N GLY A 275 -10.15 -18.55 7.23
CA GLY A 275 -9.15 -19.45 6.65
C GLY A 275 -7.85 -18.73 6.31
N SER A 276 -7.96 -17.54 5.71
CA SER A 276 -6.83 -16.68 5.34
C SER A 276 -6.12 -16.09 6.55
N ARG A 277 -6.86 -15.76 7.61
CA ARG A 277 -6.31 -15.31 8.90
C ARG A 277 -5.44 -16.33 9.60
N TYR A 278 -5.93 -17.57 9.72
CA TYR A 278 -5.15 -18.66 10.31
C TYR A 278 -3.93 -18.98 9.45
N LEU A 279 -4.08 -19.01 8.12
CA LEU A 279 -2.95 -19.20 7.20
C LEU A 279 -1.88 -18.12 7.40
N SER A 280 -2.27 -16.86 7.45
CA SER A 280 -1.36 -15.72 7.62
C SER A 280 -0.69 -15.72 8.99
N SER A 281 -1.45 -16.01 10.05
CA SER A 281 -0.91 -16.14 11.42
C SER A 281 0.09 -17.29 11.52
N ASP A 282 -0.22 -18.45 10.95
CA ASP A 282 0.68 -19.61 10.98
C ASP A 282 1.94 -19.31 10.16
N ALA A 283 1.80 -18.73 8.97
CA ALA A 283 2.93 -18.34 8.13
C ALA A 283 3.85 -17.31 8.80
N ALA A 284 3.30 -16.31 9.49
CA ALA A 284 4.07 -15.31 10.22
C ALA A 284 4.95 -15.93 11.30
N GLN A 285 4.41 -16.90 12.07
CA GLN A 285 5.15 -17.59 13.11
C GLN A 285 6.29 -18.45 12.55
N VAL A 286 6.08 -19.11 11.40
CA VAL A 286 7.12 -19.93 10.75
C VAL A 286 8.15 -19.07 10.02
N ALA A 287 7.73 -17.96 9.41
CA ALA A 287 8.62 -17.04 8.71
C ALA A 287 9.43 -16.14 9.66
N GLY A 288 8.97 -15.97 10.90
CA GLY A 288 9.56 -15.03 11.86
C GLY A 288 9.30 -13.57 11.49
N ILE A 289 8.18 -13.29 10.83
CA ILE A 289 7.80 -11.95 10.35
C ILE A 289 6.65 -11.40 11.20
N PRO A 290 6.70 -10.15 11.67
CA PRO A 290 5.58 -9.56 12.40
C PRO A 290 4.31 -9.50 11.54
N LEU A 291 3.17 -9.72 12.18
CA LEU A 291 1.85 -9.70 11.56
C LEU A 291 0.90 -8.79 12.34
N ILE A 292 0.19 -7.92 11.64
CA ILE A 292 -0.89 -7.10 12.21
C ILE A 292 -2.21 -7.65 11.68
N LEU A 293 -3.00 -8.27 12.56
CA LEU A 293 -4.34 -8.75 12.23
C LEU A 293 -5.38 -7.72 12.63
N ALA A 294 -6.40 -7.54 11.80
CA ALA A 294 -7.62 -6.87 12.19
C ALA A 294 -8.86 -7.56 11.65
N SER A 295 -9.98 -7.35 12.33
CA SER A 295 -11.27 -7.81 11.85
C SER A 295 -12.38 -6.88 12.29
N VAL A 296 -13.48 -6.89 11.56
CA VAL A 296 -14.64 -6.03 11.82
C VAL A 296 -15.92 -6.85 11.80
N HIS A 297 -16.90 -6.40 12.58
CA HIS A 297 -18.24 -6.95 12.60
C HIS A 297 -19.21 -5.84 12.99
N GLN A 298 -20.23 -5.57 12.15
CA GLN A 298 -21.23 -4.52 12.42
C GLN A 298 -20.61 -3.14 12.70
N TYR A 299 -20.53 -2.73 13.96
CA TYR A 299 -20.00 -1.45 14.44
C TYR A 299 -18.66 -1.59 15.19
N GLU A 300 -18.19 -2.82 15.37
CA GLU A 300 -17.05 -3.16 16.19
C GLU A 300 -15.88 -3.65 15.34
N GLY A 301 -14.68 -3.55 15.91
CA GLY A 301 -13.49 -4.13 15.35
C GLY A 301 -12.53 -4.62 16.41
N GLN A 302 -11.63 -5.50 16.02
CA GLN A 302 -10.54 -5.96 16.85
C GLN A 302 -9.22 -5.94 16.08
N MET A 303 -8.12 -5.74 16.78
CA MET A 303 -6.77 -5.70 16.21
C MET A 303 -5.77 -6.37 17.14
N GLN A 304 -4.85 -7.13 16.57
CA GLN A 304 -3.76 -7.79 17.28
C GLN A 304 -2.44 -7.56 16.52
N VAL A 305 -1.38 -7.20 17.24
CA VAL A 305 -0.01 -7.20 16.71
C VAL A 305 0.68 -8.47 17.20
N SER A 306 0.94 -9.40 16.30
CA SER A 306 1.68 -10.64 16.55
C SER A 306 3.14 -10.44 16.15
N ALA A 307 4.00 -10.23 17.13
CA ALA A 307 5.44 -10.16 16.92
C ALA A 307 6.04 -11.58 16.79
N PRO A 308 7.21 -11.73 16.14
CA PRO A 308 7.93 -12.99 16.11
C PRO A 308 8.17 -13.53 17.53
N GLY A 309 7.75 -14.76 17.80
CA GLY A 309 7.83 -15.38 19.12
C GLY A 309 6.79 -14.90 20.15
N GLY A 310 5.95 -13.93 19.80
CA GLY A 310 4.82 -13.49 20.63
C GLY A 310 3.56 -14.35 20.45
N PRO A 311 2.48 -14.06 21.20
CA PRO A 311 1.20 -14.74 21.03
C PRO A 311 0.67 -14.61 19.60
N CYS A 312 0.18 -15.72 19.03
CA CYS A 312 -0.41 -15.76 17.70
C CYS A 312 -1.95 -15.88 17.78
N LEU A 313 -2.61 -15.93 16.63
CA LEU A 313 -4.07 -16.09 16.57
C LEU A 313 -4.55 -17.35 17.31
N ARG A 314 -3.77 -18.44 17.24
CA ARG A 314 -4.07 -19.72 17.91
C ARG A 314 -3.90 -19.69 19.43
N CYS A 315 -3.21 -18.69 19.98
CA CYS A 315 -3.20 -18.49 21.43
C CYS A 315 -4.56 -17.95 21.93
N LEU A 316 -5.25 -17.16 21.11
CA LEU A 316 -6.60 -16.66 21.39
C LEU A 316 -7.67 -17.69 21.04
N TRP A 317 -7.58 -18.26 19.83
CA TRP A 317 -8.54 -19.20 19.28
C TRP A 317 -7.79 -20.42 18.74
N PRO A 318 -7.61 -21.50 19.55
CA PRO A 318 -6.75 -22.63 19.19
C PRO A 318 -7.09 -23.28 17.84
N GLU A 319 -8.38 -23.45 17.60
CA GLU A 319 -8.91 -24.06 16.38
C GLU A 319 -9.80 -23.08 15.61
N PRO A 320 -9.73 -23.10 14.26
CA PRO A 320 -10.66 -22.33 13.46
C PRO A 320 -12.09 -22.80 13.73
N PRO A 321 -13.04 -21.87 13.93
CA PRO A 321 -14.44 -22.22 14.12
C PRO A 321 -15.02 -22.90 12.86
N ASP A 322 -16.01 -23.77 13.06
CA ASP A 322 -16.65 -24.48 11.95
C ASP A 322 -17.21 -23.51 10.92
N ALA A 323 -17.02 -23.84 9.64
CA ALA A 323 -17.36 -22.96 8.51
C ALA A 323 -18.86 -22.60 8.39
N GLY A 324 -19.75 -23.25 9.14
CA GLY A 324 -21.19 -22.96 9.19
C GLY A 324 -21.65 -22.14 10.41
N LEU A 325 -20.79 -21.91 11.40
CA LEU A 325 -21.13 -21.25 12.66
C LEU A 325 -20.92 -19.72 12.61
N LEU A 326 -20.16 -19.21 11.64
CA LEU A 326 -19.88 -17.79 11.50
C LEU A 326 -20.55 -17.23 10.24
N GLY A 327 -21.38 -16.19 10.42
CA GLY A 327 -21.84 -15.35 9.31
C GLY A 327 -20.68 -14.55 8.72
N SER A 328 -20.71 -14.35 7.40
CA SER A 328 -19.78 -13.40 6.75
C SER A 328 -20.18 -11.95 7.07
N CYS A 329 -19.24 -11.01 6.97
CA CYS A 329 -19.55 -9.58 7.04
C CYS A 329 -20.65 -9.17 6.04
N ALA A 330 -20.74 -9.87 4.91
CA ALA A 330 -21.80 -9.68 3.92
C ALA A 330 -23.19 -10.11 4.41
N GLN A 331 -23.28 -11.07 5.33
CA GLN A 331 -24.54 -11.55 5.90
C GLN A 331 -24.97 -10.75 7.14
N SER A 332 -24.01 -10.30 7.95
CA SER A 332 -24.29 -9.55 9.18
C SER A 332 -24.33 -8.03 8.98
N GLY A 333 -23.82 -7.54 7.86
CA GLY A 333 -23.62 -6.11 7.58
C GLY A 333 -22.42 -5.52 8.32
N VAL A 334 -21.88 -4.42 7.78
CA VAL A 334 -20.81 -3.65 8.41
C VAL A 334 -20.97 -2.17 8.06
N LEU A 335 -20.87 -1.29 9.05
CA LEU A 335 -20.85 0.15 8.80
C LEU A 335 -19.53 0.52 8.10
N GLY A 336 -19.60 1.18 6.94
CA GLY A 336 -18.44 1.35 6.07
C GLY A 336 -17.23 2.08 6.69
N THR A 337 -17.46 2.91 7.71
CA THR A 337 -16.39 3.60 8.45
C THR A 337 -15.60 2.66 9.36
N VAL A 338 -16.18 1.57 9.83
CA VAL A 338 -15.54 0.62 10.76
C VAL A 338 -14.27 0.01 10.15
N PRO A 339 -14.30 -0.64 8.97
CA PRO A 339 -13.07 -1.11 8.33
C PRO A 339 -12.14 0.04 7.93
N GLY A 340 -12.68 1.24 7.64
CA GLY A 340 -11.90 2.46 7.41
C GLY A 340 -10.99 2.81 8.59
N VAL A 341 -11.57 2.87 9.79
CA VAL A 341 -10.86 3.17 11.04
C VAL A 341 -9.87 2.06 11.37
N LEU A 342 -10.29 0.80 11.35
CA LEU A 342 -9.44 -0.33 11.72
C LEU A 342 -8.27 -0.51 10.75
N GLY A 343 -8.48 -0.34 9.45
CA GLY A 343 -7.40 -0.40 8.46
C GLY A 343 -6.39 0.75 8.61
N THR A 344 -6.86 1.95 9.00
CA THR A 344 -5.96 3.07 9.36
C THR A 344 -5.18 2.76 10.64
N LEU A 345 -5.81 2.13 11.63
CA LEU A 345 -5.13 1.66 12.84
C LEU A 345 -4.06 0.61 12.52
N GLN A 346 -4.32 -0.32 11.58
CA GLN A 346 -3.31 -1.27 11.12
C GLN A 346 -2.10 -0.57 10.50
N ALA A 347 -2.32 0.41 9.61
CA ALA A 347 -1.23 1.22 9.05
C ALA A 347 -0.46 1.98 10.14
N ASN A 348 -1.14 2.52 11.14
CA ASN A 348 -0.50 3.20 12.25
C ASN A 348 0.39 2.25 13.08
N GLU A 349 -0.08 1.04 13.42
CA GLU A 349 0.77 0.04 14.08
C GLU A 349 1.96 -0.37 13.21
N ALA A 350 1.76 -0.46 11.90
CA ALA A 350 2.84 -0.76 10.95
C ALA A 350 3.95 0.30 11.00
N LEU A 351 3.57 1.58 10.95
CA LEU A 351 4.51 2.69 11.03
C LEU A 351 5.25 2.70 12.36
N LYS A 352 4.55 2.46 13.48
CA LYS A 352 5.20 2.35 14.80
C LYS A 352 6.22 1.22 14.85
N LEU A 353 5.92 0.06 14.28
CA LEU A 353 6.88 -1.06 14.21
C LEU A 353 8.10 -0.70 13.36
N LEU A 354 7.88 -0.13 12.16
CA LEU A 354 8.94 0.17 11.20
C LEU A 354 9.85 1.33 11.63
N LEU A 355 9.30 2.31 12.34
CA LEU A 355 10.02 3.45 12.90
C LEU A 355 10.57 3.20 14.31
N ASP A 356 10.23 2.07 14.93
CA ASP A 356 10.54 1.76 16.33
C ASP A 356 10.02 2.84 17.30
N LEU A 357 8.78 3.29 17.07
CA LEU A 357 8.12 4.23 17.96
C LEU A 357 7.72 3.55 19.27
N PRO A 358 7.58 4.33 20.38
CA PRO A 358 7.09 3.81 21.64
C PRO A 358 5.82 2.97 21.47
N ARG A 359 5.90 1.71 21.89
CA ARG A 359 4.80 0.75 21.77
C ARG A 359 4.67 -0.06 23.05
N ARG A 360 3.45 -0.57 23.29
CA ARG A 360 3.24 -1.57 24.34
C ARG A 360 3.85 -2.90 23.92
N PRO A 361 4.24 -3.75 24.89
CA PRO A 361 4.67 -5.11 24.58
C PRO A 361 3.59 -5.85 23.78
N PRO A 362 3.98 -6.68 22.79
CA PRO A 362 3.03 -7.54 22.08
C PRO A 362 2.36 -8.53 23.04
N GLY A 363 1.15 -8.97 22.69
CA GLY A 363 0.35 -9.88 23.52
C GLY A 363 -0.92 -9.27 24.10
N GLU A 364 -1.52 -8.31 23.42
CA GLU A 364 -2.85 -7.78 23.74
C GLU A 364 -3.75 -7.84 22.50
N LEU A 365 -5.04 -8.06 22.71
CA LEU A 365 -6.11 -7.85 21.73
C LEU A 365 -6.75 -6.48 22.00
N LEU A 366 -6.71 -5.59 21.02
CA LEU A 366 -7.46 -4.34 21.05
C LEU A 366 -8.87 -4.60 20.53
N LEU A 367 -9.89 -4.21 21.31
CA LEU A 367 -11.28 -4.13 20.90
C LEU A 367 -11.65 -2.66 20.73
N VAL A 368 -12.42 -2.35 19.69
CA VAL A 368 -12.89 -1.01 19.35
C VAL A 368 -14.39 -1.11 19.05
N ASP A 369 -15.21 -0.38 19.80
CA ASP A 369 -16.62 -0.16 19.49
C ASP A 369 -16.76 1.28 18.97
N LEU A 370 -17.32 1.45 17.76
CA LEU A 370 -17.51 2.77 17.16
C LEU A 370 -18.90 3.37 17.41
N LEU A 371 -19.82 2.67 18.08
CA LEU A 371 -21.09 3.26 18.52
C LEU A 371 -20.85 4.27 19.65
N ASP A 372 -20.01 3.92 20.62
CA ASP A 372 -19.67 4.76 21.77
C ASP A 372 -18.19 5.21 21.77
N THR A 373 -17.40 4.78 20.77
CA THR A 373 -15.96 5.07 20.65
C THR A 373 -15.15 4.46 21.80
N MET A 374 -15.62 3.36 22.39
CA MET A 374 -14.91 2.65 23.45
C MET A 374 -13.75 1.83 22.88
N THR A 375 -12.62 1.83 23.61
CA THR A 375 -11.49 0.95 23.33
C THR A 375 -11.13 0.12 24.55
N GLN A 376 -11.10 -1.19 24.41
CA GLN A 376 -10.70 -2.13 25.47
C GLN A 376 -9.48 -2.93 25.02
N ARG A 377 -8.61 -3.26 25.97
CA ARG A 377 -7.45 -4.12 25.72
C ARG A 377 -7.57 -5.36 26.59
N LEU A 378 -7.46 -6.52 25.97
CA LEU A 378 -7.49 -7.81 26.63
C LEU A 378 -6.11 -8.46 26.53
N PRO A 379 -5.45 -8.82 27.64
CA PRO A 379 -4.17 -9.52 27.58
C PRO A 379 -4.36 -10.91 26.97
N ILE A 380 -3.39 -11.34 26.16
CA ILE A 380 -3.32 -12.67 25.58
C ILE A 380 -2.35 -13.47 26.44
N ASP A 381 -2.84 -14.49 27.12
CA ASP A 381 -1.98 -15.34 27.95
C ASP A 381 -1.18 -16.31 27.06
N PRO A 382 0.15 -16.12 26.92
CA PRO A 382 0.99 -17.00 26.09
C PRO A 382 1.10 -18.42 26.66
N THR A 383 0.78 -18.64 27.95
CA THR A 383 0.81 -19.97 28.58
C THR A 383 -0.41 -20.80 28.20
N THR A 384 -1.46 -20.15 27.70
CA THR A 384 -2.65 -20.80 27.15
C THR A 384 -2.55 -20.92 25.62
N GLY A 385 -3.24 -21.91 25.04
CA GLY A 385 -3.19 -22.15 23.59
C GLY A 385 -1.91 -22.88 23.15
N CYS A 386 -1.10 -22.27 22.27
CA CYS A 386 -0.01 -22.98 21.59
C CYS A 386 1.08 -23.55 22.52
N ALA A 387 1.30 -22.96 23.71
CA ALA A 387 2.31 -23.43 24.65
C ALA A 387 2.08 -24.88 25.11
N SER A 388 0.83 -25.29 25.32
CA SER A 388 0.48 -26.66 25.71
C SER A 388 0.68 -27.68 24.58
N ALA A 389 0.84 -27.19 23.35
CA ALA A 389 1.03 -28.00 22.15
C ALA A 389 2.45 -27.87 21.56
N GLY A 390 3.44 -27.37 22.31
CA GLY A 390 4.84 -27.29 21.85
C GLY A 390 5.25 -25.95 21.22
N GLY A 391 4.46 -24.90 21.41
CA GLY A 391 4.79 -23.52 21.02
C GLY A 391 4.24 -23.09 19.66
N CYS A 392 4.13 -21.77 19.45
CA CYS A 392 3.48 -21.17 18.28
C CYS A 392 4.07 -21.67 16.95
N ALA A 393 5.39 -21.69 16.81
CA ALA A 393 6.06 -22.12 15.58
C ALA A 393 5.80 -23.59 15.24
N GLN A 394 5.76 -24.48 16.25
CA GLN A 394 5.53 -25.91 16.05
C GLN A 394 4.06 -26.22 15.70
N VAL A 395 3.12 -25.51 16.33
CA VAL A 395 1.69 -25.61 15.99
C VAL A 395 1.46 -25.08 14.58
N ALA A 396 1.99 -23.90 14.26
CA ALA A 396 1.87 -23.29 12.94
C ALA A 396 2.46 -24.17 11.83
N SER A 397 3.65 -24.76 12.05
CA SER A 397 4.29 -25.64 11.06
C SER A 397 3.44 -26.87 10.75
N ARG A 398 2.87 -27.52 11.78
CA ARG A 398 1.96 -28.67 11.58
C ARG A 398 0.69 -28.26 10.85
N ALA A 399 0.11 -27.11 11.18
CA ALA A 399 -1.08 -26.59 10.52
C ALA A 399 -0.82 -26.28 9.03
N LEU A 400 0.32 -25.69 8.68
CA LEU A 400 0.70 -25.43 7.29
C LEU A 400 0.92 -26.72 6.51
N VAL A 401 1.59 -27.72 7.09
CA VAL A 401 1.77 -29.04 6.45
C VAL A 401 0.42 -29.73 6.21
N ALA A 402 -0.46 -29.75 7.22
CA ALA A 402 -1.79 -30.32 7.08
C ALA A 402 -2.58 -29.60 5.97
N ARG A 403 -2.54 -28.27 5.94
CA ARG A 403 -3.22 -27.48 4.93
C ARG A 403 -2.62 -27.62 3.53
N ALA A 404 -1.31 -27.82 3.42
CA ALA A 404 -0.67 -28.11 2.14
C ALA A 404 -1.11 -29.47 1.60
N ALA A 405 -1.24 -30.48 2.47
CA ALA A 405 -1.77 -31.80 2.08
C ALA A 405 -3.24 -31.73 1.61
N ASP A 406 -4.01 -30.74 2.08
CA ASP A 406 -5.38 -30.51 1.61
C ASP A 406 -5.46 -29.99 0.18
N ALA A 407 -4.39 -29.42 -0.38
CA ALA A 407 -4.38 -29.00 -1.77
C ALA A 407 -4.63 -30.18 -2.73
N ASP A 408 -4.20 -31.40 -2.35
CA ASP A 408 -4.45 -32.64 -3.10
C ASP A 408 -5.91 -33.13 -2.99
N LEU A 409 -6.69 -32.56 -2.07
CA LEU A 409 -8.10 -32.84 -1.89
C LEU A 409 -8.98 -31.93 -2.74
N GLU A 410 -8.50 -30.75 -3.14
CA GLU A 410 -9.30 -29.80 -3.91
C GLU A 410 -9.15 -30.01 -5.43
N ARG A 411 -10.27 -29.94 -6.15
CA ARG A 411 -10.31 -29.99 -7.62
C ARG A 411 -11.10 -28.81 -8.17
N THR A 412 -10.60 -28.25 -9.26
CA THR A 412 -11.37 -27.30 -10.08
C THR A 412 -12.23 -28.07 -11.08
N ALA A 413 -13.37 -27.50 -11.43
CA ALA A 413 -14.22 -27.97 -12.51
C ALA A 413 -14.74 -26.75 -13.29
N GLU A 414 -15.05 -26.91 -14.57
CA GLU A 414 -15.69 -25.84 -15.35
C GLU A 414 -17.20 -25.75 -15.08
N SER A 415 -17.83 -26.89 -14.79
CA SER A 415 -19.22 -27.02 -14.38
C SER A 415 -19.42 -28.38 -13.71
N LEU A 416 -20.54 -28.54 -12.99
CA LEU A 416 -20.91 -29.84 -12.44
C LEU A 416 -21.19 -30.86 -13.56
N VAL A 417 -21.73 -30.43 -14.70
CA VAL A 417 -21.95 -31.29 -15.90
C VAL A 417 -20.63 -31.85 -16.42
N ALA A 418 -19.60 -31.01 -16.52
CA ALA A 418 -18.28 -31.43 -16.96
C ALA A 418 -17.65 -32.43 -15.97
N ALA A 419 -17.80 -32.20 -14.67
CA ALA A 419 -17.33 -33.12 -13.64
C ALA A 419 -18.06 -34.49 -13.71
N ALA A 420 -19.39 -34.49 -13.83
CA ALA A 420 -20.15 -35.73 -14.01
C ALA A 420 -19.74 -36.49 -15.29
N SER A 421 -19.54 -35.77 -16.39
CA SER A 421 -19.10 -36.35 -17.68
C SER A 421 -17.68 -36.93 -17.61
N ALA A 422 -16.83 -36.38 -16.73
CA ALA A 422 -15.50 -36.92 -16.43
C ALA A 422 -15.52 -38.14 -15.49
N GLY A 423 -16.71 -38.63 -15.10
CA GLY A 423 -16.88 -39.83 -14.28
C GLY A 423 -16.89 -39.58 -12.77
N PHE A 424 -16.98 -38.32 -12.32
CA PHE A 424 -17.11 -38.03 -10.88
C PHE A 424 -18.51 -38.36 -10.37
N GLN A 425 -18.57 -39.06 -9.23
CA GLN A 425 -19.77 -39.12 -8.41
C GLN A 425 -19.93 -37.79 -7.65
N LEU A 426 -20.98 -37.05 -7.97
CA LEU A 426 -21.23 -35.75 -7.36
C LEU A 426 -22.02 -35.88 -6.05
N VAL A 427 -21.50 -35.31 -4.96
CA VAL A 427 -22.14 -35.30 -3.64
C VAL A 427 -22.45 -33.87 -3.22
N ASP A 428 -23.74 -33.53 -3.13
CA ASP A 428 -24.21 -32.20 -2.73
C ASP A 428 -24.37 -32.13 -1.21
N LEU A 429 -23.53 -31.34 -0.55
CA LEU A 429 -23.56 -31.15 0.90
C LEU A 429 -24.33 -29.91 1.35
N ARG A 430 -24.99 -29.20 0.43
CA ARG A 430 -25.77 -28.02 0.77
C ARG A 430 -27.01 -28.38 1.59
N GLU A 431 -27.43 -27.44 2.42
CA GLU A 431 -28.71 -27.54 3.12
C GLU A 431 -29.87 -27.37 2.12
N ALA A 432 -31.11 -27.65 2.56
CA ALA A 432 -32.26 -27.71 1.66
C ALA A 432 -32.58 -26.35 1.02
N ASP A 433 -32.49 -25.27 1.79
CA ASP A 433 -32.70 -23.88 1.37
C ASP A 433 -31.66 -23.44 0.32
N GLU A 434 -30.39 -23.81 0.51
CA GLU A 434 -29.32 -23.53 -0.45
C GLU A 434 -29.51 -24.24 -1.80
N ARG A 435 -30.15 -25.42 -1.80
CA ARG A 435 -30.50 -26.15 -3.04
C ARG A 435 -31.74 -25.59 -3.72
N GLU A 436 -32.73 -25.17 -2.94
CA GLU A 436 -33.94 -24.54 -3.46
C GLU A 436 -33.61 -23.20 -4.12
N ALA A 437 -32.79 -22.38 -3.46
CA ALA A 437 -32.32 -21.11 -4.01
C ALA A 437 -31.47 -21.28 -5.29
N MET A 438 -30.81 -22.43 -5.45
CA MET A 438 -29.90 -22.69 -6.55
C MET A 438 -29.89 -24.18 -6.93
N PRO A 439 -30.83 -24.63 -7.77
CA PRO A 439 -30.91 -26.01 -8.21
C PRO A 439 -29.66 -26.45 -8.99
N CYS A 440 -29.35 -27.75 -8.97
CA CYS A 440 -28.33 -28.34 -9.82
C CYS A 440 -28.97 -28.91 -11.09
N ASP A 441 -28.33 -28.66 -12.24
CA ASP A 441 -28.78 -29.19 -13.55
C ASP A 441 -28.30 -30.61 -13.84
N VAL A 442 -27.75 -31.28 -12.82
CA VAL A 442 -27.19 -32.64 -12.90
C VAL A 442 -27.67 -33.48 -11.72
N ASP A 443 -27.69 -34.79 -11.91
CA ASP A 443 -28.00 -35.70 -10.83
C ASP A 443 -26.87 -35.71 -9.79
N THR A 444 -27.25 -35.67 -8.51
CA THR A 444 -26.32 -35.55 -7.38
C THR A 444 -26.83 -36.36 -6.21
N GLN A 445 -25.92 -37.03 -5.51
CA GLN A 445 -26.25 -37.63 -4.23
C GLN A 445 -26.34 -36.52 -3.19
N TRP A 446 -27.56 -36.13 -2.81
CA TRP A 446 -27.75 -35.13 -1.77
C TRP A 446 -27.56 -35.72 -0.37
N MET A 447 -26.68 -35.10 0.40
CA MET A 447 -26.42 -35.43 1.79
C MET A 447 -26.16 -34.12 2.55
N PRO A 448 -27.19 -33.44 3.10
CA PRO A 448 -27.01 -32.13 3.73
C PRO A 448 -25.94 -32.22 4.83
N TYR A 449 -25.08 -31.21 4.92
CA TYR A 449 -23.92 -31.26 5.82
C TYR A 449 -24.31 -31.45 7.29
N SER A 450 -25.45 -30.90 7.71
CA SER A 450 -26.05 -31.14 9.03
C SER A 450 -26.22 -32.63 9.38
N ARG A 451 -26.40 -33.49 8.37
CA ARG A 451 -26.53 -34.96 8.50
C ARG A 451 -25.27 -35.71 8.06
N TRP A 452 -24.22 -35.02 7.65
CA TRP A 452 -23.00 -35.63 7.13
C TRP A 452 -22.29 -36.47 8.19
N ARG A 453 -22.05 -37.74 7.85
CA ARG A 453 -21.30 -38.70 8.65
C ARG A 453 -20.49 -39.56 7.70
N ALA A 454 -19.17 -39.36 7.67
CA ALA A 454 -18.29 -40.01 6.70
C ALA A 454 -18.27 -41.54 6.86
N ASP A 455 -18.40 -42.05 8.08
CA ASP A 455 -18.52 -43.47 8.43
C ASP A 455 -19.82 -44.12 7.93
N ARG A 456 -20.83 -43.33 7.59
CA ARG A 456 -22.13 -43.79 7.09
C ARG A 456 -22.33 -43.47 5.61
N PHE A 457 -21.38 -42.79 4.99
CA PHE A 457 -21.47 -42.46 3.58
C PHE A 457 -21.25 -43.71 2.74
N THR A 458 -22.19 -43.97 1.83
CA THR A 458 -22.06 -45.07 0.86
C THR A 458 -22.00 -44.44 -0.53
N ALA A 459 -20.92 -44.74 -1.26
CA ALA A 459 -20.76 -44.32 -2.65
C ALA A 459 -21.80 -45.04 -3.53
N SER A 460 -22.51 -44.30 -4.39
CA SER A 460 -23.52 -44.85 -5.29
C SER A 460 -22.92 -45.44 -6.57
N ALA A 461 -21.66 -45.14 -6.90
CA ALA A 461 -20.98 -45.61 -8.10
C ALA A 461 -19.50 -45.96 -7.83
N GLY A 462 -18.90 -46.76 -8.73
CA GLY A 462 -17.45 -46.99 -8.77
C GLY A 462 -16.75 -45.90 -9.57
N GLY A 463 -16.20 -44.89 -8.90
CA GLY A 463 -15.48 -43.77 -9.52
C GLY A 463 -15.04 -42.74 -8.48
N PRO A 464 -14.27 -41.71 -8.89
CA PRO A 464 -13.83 -40.65 -7.98
C PRO A 464 -15.02 -39.84 -7.46
N ILE A 465 -14.98 -39.43 -6.20
CA ILE A 465 -16.05 -38.68 -5.53
C ILE A 465 -15.70 -37.19 -5.55
N LEU A 466 -16.61 -36.35 -6.04
CA LEU A 466 -16.49 -34.90 -5.95
C LEU A 466 -17.61 -34.35 -5.05
N LEU A 467 -17.23 -33.92 -3.85
CA LEU A 467 -18.10 -33.28 -2.89
C LEU A 467 -18.13 -31.78 -3.16
N PHE A 468 -19.30 -31.16 -3.05
CA PHE A 468 -19.43 -29.72 -3.17
C PHE A 468 -20.43 -29.14 -2.16
N CYS A 469 -20.22 -27.88 -1.81
CA CYS A 469 -21.18 -27.08 -1.06
C CYS A 469 -21.20 -25.65 -1.63
N ALA A 470 -21.87 -24.70 -0.97
CA ALA A 470 -21.94 -23.33 -1.48
C ALA A 470 -20.57 -22.61 -1.55
N SER A 471 -19.62 -22.88 -0.65
CA SER A 471 -18.30 -22.20 -0.59
C SER A 471 -17.07 -23.10 -0.71
N GLY A 472 -17.25 -24.42 -0.81
CA GLY A 472 -16.15 -25.39 -0.80
C GLY A 472 -15.64 -25.77 0.60
N LYS A 473 -15.96 -24.99 1.66
CA LYS A 473 -15.44 -25.23 3.02
C LYS A 473 -15.94 -26.55 3.63
N ARG A 474 -17.26 -26.78 3.57
CA ARG A 474 -17.90 -28.03 4.08
C ARG A 474 -17.47 -29.25 3.28
N SER A 475 -17.37 -29.13 1.96
CA SER A 475 -16.92 -30.24 1.10
C SER A 475 -15.46 -30.61 1.31
N LEU A 476 -14.59 -29.64 1.63
CA LEU A 476 -13.20 -29.94 1.98
C LEU A 476 -13.09 -30.74 3.28
N ALA A 477 -13.83 -30.34 4.32
CA ALA A 477 -13.90 -31.09 5.57
C ALA A 477 -14.43 -32.52 5.34
N ALA A 478 -15.50 -32.67 4.53
CA ALA A 478 -16.06 -33.96 4.21
C ALA A 478 -15.10 -34.85 3.38
N ALA A 479 -14.38 -34.28 2.41
CA ALA A 479 -13.37 -34.98 1.62
C ALA A 479 -12.21 -35.50 2.50
N ARG A 480 -11.74 -34.69 3.47
CA ARG A 480 -10.74 -35.13 4.47
C ARG A 480 -11.24 -36.34 5.25
N SER A 481 -12.47 -36.28 5.77
CA SER A 481 -13.04 -37.39 6.55
C SER A 481 -13.17 -38.67 5.74
N LEU A 482 -13.56 -38.58 4.45
CA LEU A 482 -13.62 -39.76 3.58
C LEU A 482 -12.24 -40.33 3.27
N ARG A 483 -11.24 -39.48 3.00
CA ARG A 483 -9.86 -39.92 2.79
C ARG A 483 -9.30 -40.64 4.01
N ALA A 484 -9.56 -40.11 5.20
CA ALA A 484 -9.16 -40.74 6.46
C ALA A 484 -9.80 -42.14 6.68
N LEU A 485 -10.96 -42.39 6.09
CA LEU A 485 -11.66 -43.68 6.12
C LEU A 485 -11.33 -44.60 4.93
N GLY A 486 -10.33 -44.24 4.11
CA GLY A 486 -9.84 -45.09 3.02
C GLY A 486 -10.48 -44.84 1.66
N HIS A 487 -11.07 -43.66 1.42
CA HIS A 487 -11.50 -43.23 0.08
C HIS A 487 -10.45 -42.31 -0.56
N PRO A 488 -9.42 -42.85 -1.25
CA PRO A 488 -8.30 -42.05 -1.77
C PRO A 488 -8.69 -41.12 -2.93
N GLU A 489 -9.83 -41.38 -3.58
CA GLU A 489 -10.33 -40.57 -4.71
C GLU A 489 -11.50 -39.66 -4.31
N ALA A 490 -11.58 -39.28 -3.03
CA ALA A 490 -12.50 -38.24 -2.57
C ALA A 490 -11.87 -36.84 -2.72
N PHE A 491 -12.60 -35.94 -3.36
CA PHE A 491 -12.18 -34.58 -3.67
C PHE A 491 -13.26 -33.56 -3.29
N SER A 492 -12.86 -32.34 -2.97
CA SER A 492 -13.74 -31.19 -2.78
C SER A 492 -13.69 -30.27 -4.00
N LEU A 493 -14.84 -29.78 -4.43
CA LEU A 493 -14.91 -28.71 -5.43
C LEU A 493 -14.33 -27.41 -4.85
N GLN A 494 -13.21 -26.97 -5.40
CA GLN A 494 -12.47 -25.81 -4.91
C GLN A 494 -13.31 -24.52 -5.04
N GLY A 495 -13.59 -23.86 -3.91
CA GLY A 495 -14.44 -22.66 -3.85
C GLY A 495 -15.95 -22.93 -3.95
N GLY A 496 -16.36 -24.20 -4.07
CA GLY A 496 -17.76 -24.60 -4.15
C GLY A 496 -18.52 -24.04 -5.36
N LEU A 497 -19.86 -24.06 -5.27
CA LEU A 497 -20.72 -23.60 -6.36
C LEU A 497 -20.63 -22.11 -6.64
N ARG A 498 -20.38 -21.27 -5.63
CA ARG A 498 -20.24 -19.81 -5.82
C ARG A 498 -19.13 -19.47 -6.81
N ARG A 499 -18.00 -20.17 -6.74
CA ARG A 499 -16.89 -19.97 -7.68
C ARG A 499 -17.28 -20.32 -9.11
N LEU A 500 -18.00 -21.44 -9.31
CA LEU A 500 -18.49 -21.83 -10.63
C LEU A 500 -19.40 -20.75 -11.23
N GLN A 501 -20.29 -20.17 -10.42
CA GLN A 501 -21.17 -19.10 -10.87
C GLN A 501 -20.40 -17.84 -11.27
N GLN A 502 -19.42 -17.42 -10.47
CA GLN A 502 -18.56 -16.28 -10.81
C GLN A 502 -17.79 -16.51 -12.11
N MET A 503 -17.29 -17.73 -12.33
CA MET A 503 -16.61 -18.11 -13.58
C MET A 503 -17.55 -18.11 -14.78
N HIS A 504 -18.80 -18.55 -14.61
CA HIS A 504 -19.82 -18.52 -15.67
C HIS A 504 -20.22 -17.09 -16.01
N ALA A 505 -20.53 -16.27 -15.01
CA ALA A 505 -20.86 -14.85 -15.20
C ALA A 505 -19.73 -14.09 -15.89
N ALA A 506 -18.48 -14.31 -15.48
CA ALA A 506 -17.31 -13.69 -16.12
C ALA A 506 -17.11 -14.15 -17.58
N ARG A 507 -17.45 -15.40 -17.91
CA ARG A 507 -17.40 -15.92 -19.30
C ARG A 507 -18.52 -15.29 -20.15
N GLU A 508 -19.74 -15.18 -19.61
CA GLU A 508 -20.86 -14.55 -20.31
C GLU A 508 -20.62 -13.04 -20.56
N GLU A 509 -20.10 -12.32 -19.58
CA GLU A 509 -19.71 -10.90 -19.75
C GLU A 509 -18.63 -10.73 -20.83
N ALA A 510 -17.62 -11.60 -20.86
CA ALA A 510 -16.58 -11.57 -21.89
C ALA A 510 -17.09 -11.90 -23.30
N LEU A 511 -18.17 -12.70 -23.42
CA LEU A 511 -18.84 -13.01 -24.68
C LEU A 511 -19.71 -11.85 -25.18
N HIS A 512 -20.36 -11.11 -24.27
CA HIS A 512 -21.25 -10.00 -24.62
C HIS A 512 -20.52 -8.66 -24.79
N HIS A 513 -19.34 -8.48 -24.18
CA HIS A 513 -18.48 -7.30 -24.33
C HIS A 513 -17.04 -7.73 -24.68
N PRO A 514 -16.77 -8.14 -25.94
CA PRO A 514 -15.40 -8.41 -26.36
C PRO A 514 -14.55 -7.14 -26.17
N PRO A 515 -13.30 -7.26 -25.71
CA PRO A 515 -12.42 -6.10 -25.56
C PRO A 515 -12.33 -5.40 -26.92
N THR A 516 -12.67 -4.11 -26.94
CA THR A 516 -12.55 -3.28 -28.13
C THR A 516 -11.11 -3.36 -28.62
N ALA A 517 -10.92 -4.00 -29.78
CA ALA A 517 -9.65 -3.96 -30.47
C ALA A 517 -9.32 -2.48 -30.70
N CYS A 518 -8.30 -1.99 -30.01
CA CYS A 518 -7.72 -0.69 -30.26
C CYS A 518 -7.26 -0.71 -31.72
N SER A 519 -8.03 -0.09 -32.60
CA SER A 519 -7.68 0.07 -34.00
C SER A 519 -6.54 1.07 -34.09
N ALA A 520 -5.31 0.55 -34.04
CA ALA A 520 -4.15 1.23 -34.55
C ALA A 520 -4.30 1.35 -36.08
N SER A 521 -5.12 2.28 -36.56
CA SER A 521 -5.08 2.72 -37.95
C SER A 521 -4.00 3.78 -38.08
N SER A 522 -2.82 3.31 -38.44
CA SER A 522 -1.82 4.10 -39.15
C SER A 522 -2.45 4.70 -40.41
N SER A 523 -2.40 6.03 -40.54
CA SER A 523 -2.36 6.66 -41.87
C SER A 523 -1.49 7.91 -41.82
N CYS A 524 -0.22 7.71 -42.20
CA CYS A 524 0.51 8.71 -42.95
C CYS A 524 -0.22 8.95 -44.28
N ARG A 525 -0.56 10.20 -44.62
CA ARG A 525 -0.18 10.90 -45.87
C ARG A 525 -0.98 12.22 -46.05
N HIS A 526 -0.22 13.32 -46.07
CA HIS A 526 -0.30 14.49 -46.97
C HIS A 526 -1.60 15.32 -46.99
N ALA A 527 -1.56 16.50 -46.35
CA ALA A 527 -1.58 17.83 -47.00
C ALA A 527 -1.18 18.89 -45.96
#